data_AF-A0A935U9P1-F1
#
_entry.id   AF-A0A935U9P1-F1
#
_cell.length_a   1.000
_cell.length_b   1.000
_cell.length_c   1.000
_cell.angle_alpha   90.00
_cell.angle_beta   90.00
_cell.angle_gamma   90.00
#
_symmetry.space_group_name_H-M   'P 1'
#
loop_
_entity.id
_entity.type
_entity.pdbx_description
1 polymer ?
#
loop_
_entity_poly.entity_id
_entity_poly.type
_entity_poly.pdbx_seq_one_letter_code
_entity_poly.pdbx_strand_id
1 'polypeptide(L)'
;MKCVVACAYWSSALLLLTACHSSPPLAPAPVRAPALLVGAFVDDYGTRHVIGDSLWQHGSRNRYHIVRWDAVGQYLIAQNDSSNSAEKGRWSRIDWMPLTGMPPYAWAWCLTAYDAPTRAAAEATPPANRATPKTGCGGYPFTRMKPTDDG
;
A
#
# COMPACT_ATOMS: atom_id res chain seq x y z
N MET A 1 51.91 23.19 -7.91
CA MET A 1 53.20 22.92 -8.57
C MET A 1 53.00 21.86 -9.64
N LYS A 2 53.33 22.23 -10.89
CA LYS A 2 53.63 21.41 -12.08
C LYS A 2 52.58 20.42 -12.60
N CYS A 3 51.73 20.95 -13.49
CA CYS A 3 51.29 20.25 -14.70
C CYS A 3 52.51 19.87 -15.56
N VAL A 4 52.53 18.65 -16.09
CA VAL A 4 53.37 18.28 -17.24
C VAL A 4 52.49 17.50 -18.21
N VAL A 5 52.22 18.13 -19.36
CA VAL A 5 51.64 17.52 -20.54
C VAL A 5 52.80 16.96 -21.36
N ALA A 6 52.76 15.66 -21.66
CA ALA A 6 53.64 15.06 -22.66
C ALA A 6 52.77 14.53 -23.79
N CYS A 7 52.90 15.18 -24.95
CA CYS A 7 52.32 14.76 -26.21
C CYS A 7 53.36 13.90 -26.94
N ALA A 8 53.04 12.67 -27.28
CA ALA A 8 53.86 11.84 -28.17
C ALA A 8 52.96 10.95 -29.03
N TYR A 9 53.35 10.89 -30.31
CA TYR A 9 52.58 10.48 -31.47
C TYR A 9 52.50 8.96 -31.70
N TRP A 10 51.42 8.58 -32.40
CA TRP A 10 51.29 7.46 -33.37
C TRP A 10 51.29 6.01 -32.88
N SER A 11 50.12 5.38 -32.93
CA SER A 11 49.85 4.14 -33.68
C SER A 11 48.35 3.85 -33.68
N SER A 12 47.76 3.68 -34.86
CA SER A 12 46.35 3.32 -35.04
C SER A 12 46.10 1.90 -34.51
N ALA A 13 45.48 1.82 -33.34
CA ALA A 13 44.83 0.60 -32.86
C ALA A 13 43.35 0.94 -32.62
N LEU A 14 42.48 0.40 -33.48
CA LEU A 14 41.03 0.54 -33.36
C LEU A 14 40.57 -0.30 -32.16
N LEU A 15 40.63 0.29 -30.96
CA LEU A 15 40.01 -0.28 -29.75
C LEU A 15 38.49 -0.21 -29.93
N LEU A 16 37.89 -1.35 -30.27
CA LEU A 16 36.45 -1.56 -30.10
C LEU A 16 36.16 -1.52 -28.60
N LEU A 17 35.85 -0.34 -28.08
CA LEU A 17 35.27 -0.16 -26.76
C LEU A 17 33.88 -0.80 -26.79
N THR A 18 33.77 -2.05 -26.35
CA THR A 18 32.51 -2.66 -25.96
C THR A 18 31.98 -1.91 -24.73
N ALA A 19 31.24 -0.83 -24.98
CA ALA A 19 30.48 -0.14 -23.95
C ALA A 19 29.36 -1.08 -23.49
N CYS A 20 29.60 -1.82 -22.41
CA CYS A 20 28.54 -2.45 -21.63
C CYS A 20 27.58 -1.35 -21.18
N HIS A 21 26.48 -1.18 -21.91
CA HIS A 21 25.39 -0.30 -21.51
C HIS A 21 24.70 -0.96 -20.31
N SER A 22 25.12 -0.60 -19.10
CA SER A 22 24.36 -0.87 -17.88
C SER A 22 23.04 -0.12 -18.01
N SER A 23 21.98 -0.85 -18.39
CA SER A 23 20.63 -0.28 -18.36
C SER A 23 20.31 0.10 -16.92
N PRO A 24 19.77 1.30 -16.66
CA PRO A 24 19.26 1.62 -15.33
C PRO A 24 18.20 0.58 -14.96
N PRO A 25 18.16 0.11 -13.70
CA PRO A 25 17.10 -0.79 -13.26
C PRO A 25 15.75 -0.12 -13.54
N LEU A 26 14.84 -0.87 -14.15
CA LEU A 26 13.45 -0.45 -14.35
C LEU A 26 12.93 0.10 -13.02
N ALA A 27 12.46 1.35 -13.04
CA ALA A 27 11.77 1.92 -11.89
C ALA A 27 10.62 0.95 -11.52
N PRO A 28 10.47 0.60 -10.23
CA PRO A 28 9.39 -0.28 -9.82
C PRO A 28 8.06 0.34 -10.26
N ALA A 29 7.21 -0.47 -10.90
CA ALA A 29 5.89 -0.03 -11.31
C ALA A 29 5.14 0.55 -10.09
N PRO A 30 4.38 1.65 -10.26
CA PRO A 30 3.57 2.18 -9.17
C PRO A 30 2.62 1.07 -8.70
N VAL A 31 2.72 0.70 -7.42
CA VAL A 31 1.89 -0.36 -6.85
C VAL A 31 0.46 0.17 -6.74
N ARG A 32 -0.40 -0.29 -7.65
CA ARG A 32 -1.83 0.05 -7.70
C ARG A 32 -2.62 -0.78 -6.69
N ALA A 33 -3.82 -0.31 -6.34
CA ALA A 33 -4.71 -1.07 -5.49
C ALA A 33 -5.12 -2.40 -6.18
N PRO A 34 -5.25 -3.51 -5.42
CA PRO A 34 -5.90 -4.72 -5.92
C PRO A 34 -7.33 -4.40 -6.38
N ALA A 35 -7.71 -4.85 -7.59
CA ALA A 35 -8.99 -4.51 -8.20
C ALA A 35 -10.21 -4.89 -7.32
N LEU A 36 -10.12 -5.97 -6.55
CA LEU A 36 -11.16 -6.42 -5.61
C LEU A 36 -11.50 -5.37 -4.52
N LEU A 37 -10.55 -4.48 -4.20
CA LEU A 37 -10.66 -3.53 -3.10
C LEU A 37 -11.06 -2.13 -3.56
N VAL A 38 -11.03 -1.85 -4.86
CA VAL A 38 -11.40 -0.55 -5.41
C VAL A 38 -12.89 -0.53 -5.69
N GLY A 39 -13.57 0.52 -5.27
CA GLY A 39 -15.00 0.71 -5.48
C GLY A 39 -15.74 1.23 -4.25
N ALA A 40 -17.07 1.08 -4.29
CA ALA A 40 -17.97 1.43 -3.20
C ALA A 40 -18.47 0.17 -2.48
N PHE A 41 -18.42 0.19 -1.16
CA PHE A 41 -18.74 -0.95 -0.31
C PHE A 41 -19.57 -0.55 0.90
N VAL A 42 -20.24 -1.54 1.49
CA VAL A 42 -20.87 -1.45 2.81
C VAL A 42 -20.29 -2.55 3.70
N ASP A 43 -19.97 -2.18 4.94
CA ASP A 43 -19.45 -3.11 5.93
C ASP A 43 -20.53 -3.83 6.77
N ASP A 44 -20.11 -4.68 7.70
CA ASP A 44 -20.99 -5.39 8.63
C ASP A 44 -21.90 -4.49 9.49
N TYR A 45 -21.55 -3.21 9.63
CA TYR A 45 -22.21 -2.24 10.49
C TYR A 45 -23.05 -1.23 9.69
N GLY A 46 -23.14 -1.40 8.37
CA GLY A 46 -23.85 -0.47 7.49
C GLY A 46 -23.04 0.77 7.13
N THR A 47 -21.75 0.82 7.48
CA THR A 47 -20.87 1.93 7.14
C THR A 47 -20.52 1.88 5.66
N ARG A 48 -20.67 3.01 4.96
CA ARG A 48 -20.26 3.14 3.56
C ARG A 48 -18.77 3.39 3.45
N HIS A 49 -18.13 2.77 2.46
CA HIS A 49 -16.75 2.98 2.12
C HIS A 49 -16.61 3.29 0.63
N VAL A 50 -15.71 4.20 0.28
CA VAL A 50 -15.28 4.44 -1.10
C VAL A 50 -13.76 4.36 -1.12
N ILE A 51 -13.24 3.40 -1.88
CA ILE A 51 -11.82 3.06 -1.91
C ILE A 51 -11.30 3.25 -3.34
N GLY A 52 -10.28 4.09 -3.47
CA GLY A 52 -9.49 4.25 -4.69
C GLY A 52 -8.03 3.92 -4.46
N ASP A 53 -7.17 4.23 -5.44
CA ASP A 53 -5.73 3.95 -5.35
C ASP A 53 -5.04 4.70 -4.21
N SER A 54 -5.46 5.93 -3.91
CA SER A 54 -4.76 6.82 -2.96
C SER A 54 -5.61 7.26 -1.78
N LEU A 55 -6.88 6.90 -1.72
CA LEU A 55 -7.80 7.36 -0.68
C LEU A 55 -8.82 6.28 -0.32
N TRP A 56 -8.97 6.04 0.97
CA TRP A 56 -10.09 5.30 1.53
C TRP A 56 -10.96 6.27 2.35
N GLN A 57 -12.19 6.49 1.89
CA GLN A 57 -13.23 7.19 2.65
C GLN A 57 -14.02 6.16 3.46
N HIS A 58 -14.08 6.34 4.78
CA HIS A 58 -14.76 5.46 5.73
C HIS A 58 -15.86 6.25 6.46
N GLY A 59 -17.10 5.96 6.08
CA GLY A 59 -18.26 6.77 6.48
C GLY A 59 -18.17 8.19 5.92
N SER A 60 -18.86 9.12 6.57
CA SER A 60 -18.88 10.54 6.16
C SER A 60 -17.72 11.37 6.70
N ARG A 61 -16.92 10.83 7.64
CA ARG A 61 -15.96 11.62 8.43
C ARG A 61 -14.52 11.19 8.30
N ASN A 62 -14.25 9.89 8.15
CA ASN A 62 -12.89 9.39 8.19
C ASN A 62 -12.32 9.21 6.78
N ARG A 63 -11.08 9.64 6.62
CA ARG A 63 -10.30 9.56 5.38
C ARG A 63 -8.90 9.02 5.70
N TYR A 64 -8.43 8.10 4.88
CA TYR A 64 -7.10 7.51 4.96
C TYR A 64 -6.38 7.71 3.62
N HIS A 65 -5.32 8.52 3.63
CA HIS A 65 -4.50 8.82 2.45
C HIS A 65 -3.50 7.67 2.23
N ILE A 66 -3.79 6.81 1.28
CA ILE A 66 -3.03 5.58 1.02
C ILE A 66 -1.74 5.95 0.31
N VAL A 67 -0.61 5.56 0.93
CA VAL A 67 0.73 5.82 0.38
C VAL A 67 1.43 4.57 -0.11
N ARG A 68 0.92 3.39 0.24
CA ARG A 68 1.47 2.11 -0.16
C ARG A 68 0.40 1.03 -0.14
N TRP A 69 0.40 0.24 -1.20
CA TRP A 69 -0.25 -1.07 -1.26
C TRP A 69 0.81 -2.16 -1.17
N ASP A 70 0.50 -3.24 -0.46
CA ASP A 70 1.28 -4.47 -0.46
C ASP A 70 0.33 -5.64 -0.76
N ALA A 71 0.21 -5.98 -2.04
CA ALA A 71 -0.75 -6.99 -2.49
C ALA A 71 -0.37 -8.40 -2.02
N VAL A 72 0.94 -8.67 -1.88
CA VAL A 72 1.46 -9.98 -1.44
C VAL A 72 1.29 -10.13 0.07
N GLY A 73 1.66 -9.11 0.84
CA GLY A 73 1.43 -9.05 2.29
C GLY A 73 -0.02 -8.81 2.68
N GLN A 74 -0.88 -8.49 1.70
CA GLN A 74 -2.30 -8.19 1.85
C GLN A 74 -2.62 -7.07 2.85
N TYR A 75 -1.88 -5.97 2.78
CA TYR A 75 -2.17 -4.78 3.58
C TYR A 75 -1.94 -3.50 2.76
N LEU A 76 -2.35 -2.39 3.33
CA LEU A 76 -1.99 -1.05 2.88
C LEU A 76 -1.52 -0.20 4.05
N ILE A 77 -0.80 0.87 3.73
CA ILE A 77 -0.39 1.89 4.68
C ILE A 77 -0.97 3.22 4.25
N ALA A 78 -1.58 3.91 5.20
CA ALA A 78 -2.21 5.19 4.96
C ALA A 78 -1.91 6.19 6.08
N GLN A 79 -1.89 7.48 5.75
CA GLN A 79 -1.90 8.54 6.73
C GLN A 79 -3.35 8.96 7.00
N ASN A 80 -3.71 9.05 8.27
CA ASN A 80 -5.03 9.50 8.69
C ASN A 80 -5.16 11.00 8.42
N ASP A 81 -6.24 11.40 7.76
CA ASP A 81 -6.47 12.81 7.44
C ASP A 81 -6.50 13.66 8.72
N SER A 82 -5.93 14.85 8.63
CA SER A 82 -6.02 15.90 9.65
C SER A 82 -7.46 16.26 10.05
N SER A 83 -8.44 16.02 9.16
CA SER A 83 -9.86 16.25 9.41
C SER A 83 -10.56 15.12 10.17
N ASN A 84 -9.94 13.94 10.32
CA ASN A 84 -10.55 12.81 11.03
C ASN A 84 -10.85 13.19 12.49
N SER A 85 -11.92 12.68 13.09
CA SER A 85 -12.24 13.02 14.48
C SER A 85 -11.24 12.44 15.50
N ALA A 86 -10.59 11.33 15.15
CA ALA A 86 -9.60 10.63 15.95
C ALA A 86 -8.33 10.35 15.13
N GLU A 87 -7.21 10.15 15.83
CA GLU A 87 -5.92 9.77 15.24
C GLU A 87 -5.45 10.62 14.06
N LYS A 88 -5.73 11.93 14.10
CA LYS A 88 -5.34 12.91 13.09
C LYS A 88 -3.83 12.86 12.83
N GLY A 89 -3.44 12.71 11.56
CA GLY A 89 -2.04 12.70 11.14
C GLY A 89 -1.25 11.47 11.58
N ARG A 90 -1.86 10.53 12.32
CA ARG A 90 -1.27 9.22 12.63
C ARG A 90 -1.25 8.33 11.39
N TRP A 91 -0.58 7.20 11.52
CA TRP A 91 -0.43 6.22 10.46
C TRP A 91 -1.21 4.96 10.76
N SER A 92 -1.95 4.50 9.75
CA SER A 92 -2.72 3.28 9.80
C SER A 92 -2.11 2.19 8.92
N ARG A 93 -2.16 0.98 9.44
CA ARG A 93 -1.97 -0.26 8.69
C ARG A 93 -3.33 -0.95 8.62
N ILE A 94 -3.79 -1.20 7.40
CA ILE A 94 -5.06 -1.89 7.16
C ILE A 94 -4.77 -3.20 6.43
N ASP A 95 -4.97 -4.32 7.12
CA ASP A 95 -4.83 -5.67 6.57
C ASP A 95 -6.17 -6.12 5.98
N TRP A 96 -6.13 -6.83 4.86
CA TRP A 96 -7.31 -7.33 4.17
C TRP A 96 -7.17 -8.81 3.80
N MET A 97 -8.29 -9.47 3.52
CA MET A 97 -8.34 -10.83 3.00
C MET A 97 -9.54 -11.02 2.07
N PRO A 98 -9.43 -11.80 0.98
CA PRO A 98 -10.58 -12.19 0.17
C PRO A 98 -11.48 -13.15 0.95
N LEU A 99 -12.76 -13.18 0.61
CA LEU A 99 -13.75 -14.10 1.14
C LEU A 99 -14.32 -14.93 0.00
N THR A 100 -13.98 -16.23 -0.01
CA THR A 100 -14.47 -17.17 -1.02
C THR A 100 -15.76 -17.83 -0.55
N GLY A 101 -16.77 -17.89 -1.40
CA GLY A 101 -18.02 -18.63 -1.13
C GLY A 101 -18.93 -17.98 -0.08
N MET A 102 -18.81 -16.67 0.15
CA MET A 102 -19.61 -15.96 1.15
C MET A 102 -20.39 -14.75 0.59
N PRO A 103 -21.14 -14.89 -0.52
CA PRO A 103 -21.92 -13.78 -1.07
C PRO A 103 -22.92 -13.23 -0.03
N PRO A 104 -23.17 -11.90 -0.01
CA PRO A 104 -22.63 -10.88 -0.92
C PRO A 104 -21.24 -10.36 -0.54
N TYR A 105 -20.63 -10.88 0.52
CA TYR A 105 -19.33 -10.42 1.01
C TYR A 105 -18.19 -11.00 0.15
N ALA A 106 -17.31 -10.14 -0.35
CA ALA A 106 -16.24 -10.53 -1.26
C ALA A 106 -14.85 -10.46 -0.61
N TRP A 107 -14.69 -9.64 0.43
CA TRP A 107 -13.44 -9.47 1.16
C TRP A 107 -13.70 -8.89 2.55
N ALA A 108 -12.71 -8.95 3.44
CA ALA A 108 -12.79 -8.42 4.79
C ALA A 108 -11.52 -7.66 5.16
N TRP A 109 -11.59 -6.77 6.14
CA TRP A 109 -10.50 -5.91 6.56
C TRP A 109 -10.35 -5.82 8.08
N CYS A 110 -9.17 -5.39 8.49
CA CYS A 110 -8.79 -5.14 9.87
C CYS A 110 -7.98 -3.85 9.95
N LEU A 111 -8.37 -2.93 10.84
CA LEU A 111 -7.55 -1.78 11.21
C LEU A 111 -6.46 -2.21 12.19
N THR A 112 -5.41 -2.83 11.67
CA THR A 112 -4.35 -3.49 12.47
C THR A 112 -3.50 -2.48 13.26
N ALA A 113 -3.24 -1.31 12.69
CA ALA A 113 -2.75 -0.14 13.42
C ALA A 113 -3.64 1.06 13.09
N TYR A 114 -4.02 1.84 14.10
CA TYR A 114 -4.89 3.01 13.92
C TYR A 114 -4.21 4.34 14.29
N ASP A 115 -3.18 4.30 15.14
CA ASP A 115 -2.59 5.47 15.82
C ASP A 115 -1.04 5.52 15.73
N ALA A 116 -0.42 4.78 14.81
CA ALA A 116 1.03 4.68 14.78
C ALA A 116 1.69 6.07 14.57
N PRO A 117 2.76 6.39 15.30
CA PRO A 117 3.38 7.73 15.26
C PRO A 117 4.11 8.02 13.95
N THR A 118 4.50 6.98 13.21
CA THR A 118 5.22 7.11 11.93
C THR A 118 4.75 6.03 10.95
N ARG A 119 4.99 6.27 9.66
CA ARG A 119 4.76 5.29 8.61
C ARG A 119 5.48 3.97 8.88
N ALA A 120 6.75 4.05 9.29
CA ALA A 120 7.56 2.89 9.59
C ALA A 120 7.00 2.09 10.77
N ALA A 121 6.46 2.76 11.80
CA ALA A 121 5.81 2.08 12.92
C ALA A 121 4.51 1.37 12.49
N ALA A 122 3.70 1.97 11.62
CA ALA A 122 2.54 1.29 11.04
C ALA A 122 2.96 0.05 10.23
N GLU A 123 3.99 0.17 9.39
CA GLU A 123 4.53 -0.95 8.60
C GLU A 123 5.07 -2.09 9.47
N ALA A 124 5.74 -1.75 10.57
CA ALA A 124 6.30 -2.73 11.51
C ALA A 124 5.26 -3.40 12.43
N THR A 125 3.99 -2.93 12.42
CA THR A 125 2.95 -3.53 13.26
C THR A 125 2.70 -4.98 12.81
N PRO A 126 2.66 -5.97 13.73
CA PRO A 126 2.39 -7.36 13.36
C PRO A 126 1.08 -7.50 12.56
N PRO A 127 1.07 -8.32 11.48
CA PRO A 127 -0.12 -8.51 10.66
C PRO A 127 -1.27 -9.11 11.48
N ALA A 128 -2.51 -8.75 11.11
CA ALA A 128 -3.69 -9.43 11.60
C ALA A 128 -3.69 -10.93 11.21
N ASN A 129 -4.20 -11.79 12.10
CA ASN A 129 -4.23 -13.24 11.89
C ASN A 129 -5.40 -13.66 11.00
N ARG A 130 -5.16 -13.79 9.70
CA ARG A 130 -6.16 -14.20 8.70
C ARG A 130 -6.62 -15.66 8.83
N ALA A 131 -5.88 -16.52 9.54
CA ALA A 131 -6.29 -17.90 9.77
C ALA A 131 -7.43 -18.03 10.78
N THR A 132 -7.65 -16.99 11.61
CA THR A 132 -8.72 -16.94 12.61
C THR A 132 -9.56 -15.68 12.42
N PRO A 133 -10.30 -15.52 11.31
CA PRO A 133 -10.91 -14.25 10.91
C PRO A 133 -11.96 -13.71 11.89
N LYS A 134 -12.45 -14.52 12.84
CA LYS A 134 -13.38 -14.10 13.89
C LYS A 134 -12.71 -13.41 15.08
N THR A 135 -11.39 -13.55 15.24
CA THR A 135 -10.61 -13.01 16.38
C THR A 135 -9.25 -12.43 15.98
N GLY A 136 -8.87 -12.56 14.71
CA GLY A 136 -7.54 -12.25 14.23
C GLY A 136 -7.22 -10.76 14.10
N CYS A 137 -8.22 -9.89 14.25
CA CYS A 137 -8.04 -8.44 14.24
C CYS A 137 -7.88 -7.92 15.68
N GLY A 138 -6.74 -8.22 16.31
CA GLY A 138 -6.47 -7.78 17.69
C GLY A 138 -7.46 -8.34 18.74
N GLY A 139 -8.01 -9.53 18.50
CA GLY A 139 -9.06 -10.15 19.34
C GLY A 139 -10.47 -10.01 18.76
N TYR A 140 -10.67 -9.16 17.75
CA TYR A 140 -11.95 -8.90 17.10
C TYR A 140 -12.07 -9.60 15.73
N PRO A 141 -13.29 -9.75 15.19
CA PRO A 141 -13.47 -10.23 13.83
C PRO A 141 -12.93 -9.23 12.80
N PHE A 142 -12.48 -9.75 11.66
CA PHE A 142 -12.34 -8.94 10.46
C PHE A 142 -13.72 -8.45 10.03
N THR A 143 -13.80 -7.18 9.67
CA THR A 143 -15.02 -6.56 9.16
C THR A 143 -15.19 -6.91 7.68
N ARG A 144 -16.31 -7.53 7.33
CA ARG A 144 -16.61 -7.97 5.96
C ARG A 144 -17.13 -6.82 5.12
N MET A 145 -16.88 -6.91 3.83
CA MET A 145 -17.20 -5.90 2.83
C MET A 145 -17.98 -6.53 1.69
N LYS A 146 -19.12 -5.91 1.37
CA LYS A 146 -19.91 -6.22 0.18
C LYS A 146 -20.01 -4.96 -0.69
N PRO A 147 -20.10 -5.08 -2.02
CA PRO A 147 -20.37 -3.93 -2.89
C PRO A 147 -21.66 -3.22 -2.46
N THR A 148 -21.73 -1.90 -2.67
CA THR A 148 -23.01 -1.18 -2.59
C THR A 148 -23.91 -1.62 -3.76
N ASP A 149 -25.23 -1.70 -3.53
CA ASP A 149 -26.21 -2.04 -4.57
C ASP A 149 -26.36 -0.94 -5.66
N ASP A 150 -25.67 0.20 -5.50
CA ASP A 150 -25.69 1.38 -6.38
C ASP A 150 -24.88 1.18 -7.69
N GLY A 151 -24.84 -0.05 -8.22
CA GLY A 151 -24.11 -0.43 -9.44
C GLY A 151 -24.63 0.22 -10.72
#